data_AF-A0A2M8U079-F1
#
_entry.id   AF-A0A2M8U079-F1
#
_cell.length_a   1.000
_cell.length_b   1.000
_cell.length_c   1.000
_cell.angle_alpha   90.00
_cell.angle_beta   90.00
_cell.angle_gamma   90.00
#
_symmetry.space_group_name_H-M   'P 1'
#
loop_
_entity.id
_entity.type
_entity.pdbx_description
1 polymer ?
#
loop_
_entity_poly.entity_id
_entity_poly.type
_entity_poly.pdbx_seq_one_letter_code
_entity_poly.pdbx_strand_id
1 'polypeptide(L)'
;MPGQIRWHAVVAAGLALLLSADVVAQSGLGSGSRPKSSTKCFNAPEIEAVAIVRAGMVIRDHARACARRGHDRDLINVWAAFDNTNAEEMKQAVEVRAKAFQRNWPDDPNAAQRDANETVASRQLVDFAPAECVVLRDLVESFKTWRDYMKHVRTVEVGQVKMLYRTCPRRSPGEVPRSEQP
;
A
#
# COMPACT_ATOMS: atom_id res chain seq x y z
N MET A 1 2.43 -66.15 20.86
CA MET A 1 3.85 -65.96 20.48
C MET A 1 4.00 -64.51 19.98
N PRO A 2 4.79 -63.67 20.67
CA PRO A 2 4.87 -62.24 20.38
C PRO A 2 5.95 -61.93 19.32
N GLY A 3 5.61 -61.07 18.35
CA GLY A 3 6.56 -60.49 17.40
C GLY A 3 6.97 -59.09 17.84
N GLN A 4 8.18 -58.95 18.38
CA GLN A 4 8.84 -57.68 18.64
C GLN A 4 9.58 -57.21 17.38
N ILE A 5 9.23 -56.04 16.84
CA ILE A 5 10.08 -55.32 15.89
C ILE A 5 10.58 -54.06 16.59
N ARG A 6 11.88 -54.05 16.85
CA ARG A 6 12.69 -52.98 17.43
C ARG A 6 12.87 -51.88 16.39
N TRP A 7 12.47 -50.65 16.72
CA TRP A 7 12.92 -49.46 16.02
C TRP A 7 14.10 -48.85 16.77
N HIS A 8 15.25 -48.78 16.10
CA HIS A 8 16.44 -48.11 16.58
C HIS A 8 16.23 -46.59 16.51
N ALA A 9 16.21 -45.91 17.67
CA ALA A 9 16.39 -44.47 17.74
C ALA A 9 17.91 -44.20 17.74
N VAL A 10 18.42 -43.59 16.67
CA VAL A 10 19.75 -43.00 16.65
C VAL A 10 19.60 -41.50 16.91
N VAL A 11 20.14 -41.06 18.03
CA VAL A 11 20.40 -39.65 18.35
C VAL A 11 21.66 -39.22 17.58
N ALA A 12 21.58 -38.11 16.85
CA ALA A 12 22.76 -37.40 16.37
C ALA A 12 22.61 -35.91 16.69
N ALA A 13 23.59 -35.41 17.42
CA ALA A 13 23.69 -34.06 17.93
C ALA A 13 24.20 -33.09 16.85
N GLY A 14 23.78 -31.83 17.00
CA GLY A 14 24.63 -30.66 16.77
C GLY A 14 24.82 -30.20 15.33
N LEU A 15 24.41 -28.98 15.03
CA LEU A 15 25.36 -27.90 14.72
C LEU A 15 24.66 -26.54 14.72
N ALA A 16 25.34 -25.57 15.31
CA ALA A 16 24.95 -24.18 15.37
C ALA A 16 24.80 -23.57 13.97
N LEU A 17 23.74 -22.79 13.77
CA LEU A 17 23.76 -21.66 12.85
C LEU A 17 23.19 -20.45 13.60
N LEU A 18 24.13 -19.55 13.87
CA LEU A 18 23.96 -18.19 14.31
C LEU A 18 22.82 -17.53 13.53
N LEU A 19 21.65 -17.39 14.16
CA LEU A 19 20.65 -16.42 13.74
C LEU A 19 21.15 -15.04 14.18
N SER A 20 22.21 -14.58 13.53
CA SER A 20 22.44 -13.16 13.33
C SER A 20 21.27 -12.68 12.48
N ALA A 21 20.15 -12.40 13.13
CA ALA A 21 19.14 -11.57 12.52
C ALA A 21 19.83 -10.23 12.30
N ASP A 22 20.31 -10.02 11.09
CA ASP A 22 20.49 -8.70 10.53
C ASP A 22 19.13 -8.03 10.67
N VAL A 23 18.96 -7.33 11.80
CA VAL A 23 18.01 -6.24 11.94
C VAL A 23 18.50 -5.23 10.92
N VAL A 24 18.08 -5.43 9.67
CA VAL A 24 18.10 -4.38 8.66
C VAL A 24 17.24 -3.31 9.28
N ALA A 25 17.94 -2.33 9.87
CA ALA A 25 17.33 -1.20 10.50
C ALA A 25 16.30 -0.66 9.52
N GLN A 26 15.02 -0.72 9.91
CA GLN A 26 13.91 0.01 9.28
C GLN A 26 14.10 1.52 9.52
N SER A 27 15.28 2.03 9.21
CA SER A 27 15.64 3.44 9.27
C SER A 27 15.14 4.07 7.99
N GLY A 28 13.83 4.31 7.88
CA GLY A 28 13.30 4.90 6.66
C GLY A 28 11.92 5.51 6.76
N LEU A 29 11.03 4.98 7.59
CA LEU A 29 9.67 5.47 7.74
C LEU A 29 9.16 5.16 9.16
N GLY A 30 9.78 5.76 10.17
CA GLY A 30 9.22 5.73 11.52
C GLY A 30 7.89 6.50 11.56
N SER A 31 6.95 6.04 12.39
CA SER A 31 5.72 6.77 12.68
C SER A 31 6.06 8.16 13.23
N GLY A 32 5.94 9.20 12.40
CA GLY A 32 6.15 10.60 12.79
C GLY A 32 7.15 11.40 11.97
N SER A 33 7.88 10.82 11.01
CA SER A 33 8.80 11.61 10.17
C SER A 33 8.12 12.13 8.91
N ARG A 34 7.63 13.38 8.96
CA ARG A 34 7.44 14.23 7.76
C ARG A 34 8.65 14.05 6.83
N PRO A 35 8.49 14.07 5.49
CA PRO A 35 9.65 13.97 4.60
C PRO A 35 10.61 15.14 4.88
N LYS A 36 11.76 14.85 5.51
CA LYS A 36 12.75 15.85 5.96
C LYS A 36 13.65 16.41 4.85
N SER A 37 13.46 16.01 3.58
CA SER A 37 14.27 16.55 2.46
C SER A 37 13.47 17.52 1.59
N SER A 38 14.04 18.70 1.32
CA SER A 38 13.50 19.69 0.39
C SER A 38 13.48 19.21 -1.07
N THR A 39 14.22 18.15 -1.39
CA THR A 39 14.31 17.57 -2.74
C THR A 39 13.25 16.50 -3.01
N LYS A 40 12.65 15.92 -1.96
CA LYS A 40 11.64 14.86 -2.10
C LYS A 40 10.26 15.47 -2.19
N CYS A 41 9.65 15.39 -3.38
CA CYS A 41 8.36 15.99 -3.64
C CYS A 41 7.59 15.23 -4.73
N PHE A 42 6.27 15.38 -4.71
CA PHE A 42 5.34 14.79 -5.66
C PHE A 42 4.61 15.88 -6.44
N ASN A 43 4.51 15.75 -7.75
CA ASN A 43 3.68 16.61 -8.58
C ASN A 43 2.20 16.19 -8.50
N ALA A 44 1.28 16.97 -9.10
CA ALA A 44 -0.15 16.70 -8.98
C ALA A 44 -0.58 15.32 -9.55
N PRO A 45 -0.14 14.89 -10.75
CA PRO A 45 -0.39 13.54 -11.24
C PRO A 45 0.14 12.44 -10.31
N GLU A 46 1.34 12.61 -9.74
CA GLU A 46 1.93 11.63 -8.83
C GLU A 46 1.14 11.54 -7.51
N ILE A 47 0.66 12.66 -6.97
CA ILE A 47 -0.21 12.70 -5.79
C ILE A 47 -1.53 11.96 -6.07
N GLU A 48 -2.17 12.23 -7.22
CA GLU A 48 -3.41 11.55 -7.59
C GLU A 48 -3.20 10.05 -7.78
N ALA A 49 -2.10 9.64 -8.42
CA ALA A 49 -1.72 8.24 -8.58
C ALA A 49 -1.50 7.52 -7.23
N VAL A 50 -0.82 8.17 -6.27
CA VAL A 50 -0.69 7.63 -4.91
C VAL A 50 -2.06 7.49 -4.24
N ALA A 51 -2.94 8.49 -4.37
CA ALA A 51 -4.27 8.46 -3.80
C ALA A 51 -5.14 7.33 -4.39
N ILE A 52 -5.08 7.11 -5.71
CA ILE A 52 -5.75 6.01 -6.41
C ILE A 52 -5.32 4.67 -5.83
N VAL A 53 -4.01 4.40 -5.77
CA VAL A 53 -3.48 3.12 -5.29
C VAL A 53 -3.80 2.92 -3.81
N ARG A 54 -3.69 3.98 -3.01
CA ARG A 54 -4.01 3.96 -1.57
C ARG A 54 -5.48 3.60 -1.32
N ALA A 55 -6.42 4.24 -2.01
CA ALA A 55 -7.85 3.94 -1.84
C ALA A 55 -8.15 2.49 -2.17
N GLY A 56 -7.60 1.98 -3.29
CA GLY A 56 -7.81 0.59 -3.70
C GLY A 56 -7.24 -0.42 -2.70
N MET A 57 -6.05 -0.18 -2.15
CA MET A 57 -5.46 -1.04 -1.11
C MET A 57 -6.33 -1.08 0.15
N VAL A 58 -6.82 0.08 0.59
CA VAL A 58 -7.69 0.20 1.76
C VAL A 58 -8.98 -0.57 1.56
N ILE A 59 -9.67 -0.32 0.45
CA ILE A 59 -10.98 -0.94 0.17
C ILE A 59 -10.81 -2.46 0.15
N ARG A 60 -9.76 -2.95 -0.52
CA ARG A 60 -9.45 -4.38 -0.59
C ARG A 60 -9.16 -4.97 0.80
N ASP A 61 -8.35 -4.30 1.63
CA ASP A 61 -8.02 -4.79 2.98
C ASP A 61 -9.26 -4.82 3.89
N HIS A 62 -10.07 -3.75 3.86
CA HIS A 62 -11.30 -3.66 4.64
C HIS A 62 -12.32 -4.71 4.18
N ALA A 63 -12.51 -4.91 2.86
CA ALA A 63 -13.35 -5.96 2.32
C ALA A 63 -12.90 -7.37 2.76
N ARG A 64 -11.58 -7.63 2.76
CA ARG A 64 -11.03 -8.90 3.28
C ARG A 64 -11.31 -9.06 4.78
N ALA A 65 -11.21 -8.00 5.56
CA ALA A 65 -11.49 -8.04 6.98
C ALA A 65 -12.97 -8.34 7.27
N CYS A 66 -13.89 -7.70 6.54
CA CYS A 66 -15.33 -8.00 6.59
C CYS A 66 -15.63 -9.47 6.24
N ALA A 67 -14.97 -10.01 5.21
CA ALA A 67 -15.12 -11.41 4.82
C ALA A 67 -14.60 -12.39 5.88
N ARG A 68 -13.40 -12.13 6.45
CA ARG A 68 -12.81 -12.97 7.51
C ARG A 68 -13.69 -13.05 8.75
N ARG A 69 -14.37 -11.96 9.11
CA ARG A 69 -15.28 -11.92 10.27
C ARG A 69 -16.70 -12.42 9.96
N GLY A 70 -16.99 -12.75 8.70
CA GLY A 70 -18.30 -13.24 8.27
C GLY A 70 -19.40 -12.18 8.23
N HIS A 71 -19.05 -10.88 8.28
CA HIS A 71 -20.01 -9.79 8.15
C HIS A 71 -20.45 -9.61 6.69
N ASP A 72 -19.50 -9.76 5.77
CA ASP A 72 -19.77 -9.68 4.34
C ASP A 72 -18.70 -10.42 3.54
N ARG A 73 -19.06 -11.60 3.01
CA ARG A 73 -18.13 -12.47 2.28
C ARG A 73 -18.01 -12.09 0.80
N ASP A 74 -19.01 -11.41 0.24
CA ASP A 74 -19.08 -11.12 -1.19
C ASP A 74 -18.49 -9.77 -1.55
N LEU A 75 -18.33 -8.87 -0.58
CA LEU A 75 -17.78 -7.53 -0.82
C LEU A 75 -16.42 -7.54 -1.52
N ILE A 76 -15.56 -8.53 -1.22
CA ILE A 76 -14.28 -8.68 -1.91
C ILE A 76 -14.45 -8.97 -3.40
N ASN A 77 -15.49 -9.72 -3.77
CA ASN A 77 -15.81 -10.05 -5.17
C ASN A 77 -16.40 -8.82 -5.88
N VAL A 78 -17.23 -8.03 -5.19
CA VAL A 78 -17.77 -6.76 -5.73
C VAL A 78 -16.62 -5.79 -6.03
N TRP A 79 -15.69 -5.60 -5.09
CA TRP A 79 -14.50 -4.79 -5.33
C TRP A 79 -13.63 -5.35 -6.47
N ALA A 80 -13.37 -6.66 -6.48
CA ALA A 80 -12.57 -7.29 -7.52
C ALA A 80 -13.18 -7.14 -8.92
N ALA A 81 -14.51 -7.17 -9.05
CA ALA A 81 -15.19 -6.91 -10.32
C ALA A 81 -14.92 -5.49 -10.81
N PHE A 82 -15.06 -4.47 -9.95
CA PHE A 82 -14.74 -3.09 -10.29
C PHE A 82 -13.27 -2.92 -10.68
N ASP A 83 -12.34 -3.48 -9.88
CA ASP A 83 -10.90 -3.41 -10.09
C ASP A 83 -10.51 -4.05 -11.45
N ASN A 84 -11.08 -5.22 -11.76
CA ASN A 84 -10.84 -5.90 -13.04
C ASN A 84 -11.38 -5.10 -14.24
N THR A 85 -12.54 -4.46 -14.12
CA THR A 85 -13.10 -3.62 -15.19
C THR A 85 -12.23 -2.39 -15.48
N ASN A 86 -11.52 -1.86 -14.48
CA ASN A 86 -10.69 -0.65 -14.60
C ASN A 86 -9.19 -0.97 -14.40
N ALA A 87 -8.77 -2.18 -14.79
CA ALA A 87 -7.44 -2.69 -14.51
C ALA A 87 -6.34 -1.85 -15.17
N GLU A 88 -6.60 -1.26 -16.33
CA GLU A 88 -5.61 -0.45 -17.06
C GLU A 88 -5.37 0.89 -16.35
N GLU A 89 -6.43 1.58 -15.90
CA GLU A 89 -6.30 2.82 -15.13
C GLU A 89 -5.58 2.59 -13.79
N MET A 90 -5.88 1.47 -13.12
CA MET A 90 -5.20 1.06 -11.89
C MET A 90 -3.72 0.78 -12.14
N LYS A 91 -3.39 0.05 -13.21
CA LYS A 91 -2.00 -0.22 -13.61
C LYS A 91 -1.25 1.07 -13.92
N GLN A 92 -1.86 1.99 -14.67
CA GLN A 92 -1.25 3.28 -14.97
C GLN A 92 -0.94 4.07 -13.68
N ALA A 93 -1.86 4.09 -12.72
CA ALA A 93 -1.63 4.75 -11.43
C ALA A 93 -0.48 4.09 -10.64
N VAL A 94 -0.41 2.75 -10.64
CA VAL A 94 0.70 2.00 -10.02
C VAL A 94 2.05 2.38 -10.65
N GLU A 95 2.12 2.48 -11.98
CA GLU A 95 3.35 2.85 -12.68
C GLU A 95 3.79 4.29 -12.39
N VAL A 96 2.86 5.25 -12.43
CA VAL A 96 3.16 6.66 -12.10
C VAL A 96 3.65 6.77 -10.66
N ARG A 97 2.97 6.08 -9.72
CA ARG A 97 3.40 5.99 -8.33
C ARG A 97 4.80 5.40 -8.21
N ALA A 98 5.07 4.26 -8.84
CA ALA A 98 6.37 3.58 -8.75
C ALA A 98 7.51 4.49 -9.23
N LYS A 99 7.33 5.19 -10.36
CA LYS A 99 8.30 6.17 -10.88
C LYS A 99 8.55 7.32 -9.90
N ALA A 100 7.49 7.83 -9.26
CA ALA A 100 7.62 8.90 -8.26
C ALA A 100 8.42 8.45 -7.03
N PHE A 101 8.20 7.23 -6.54
CA PHE A 101 8.96 6.68 -5.42
C PHE A 101 10.42 6.41 -5.83
N GLN A 102 10.68 5.82 -6.99
CA GLN A 102 12.03 5.60 -7.50
C GLN A 102 12.81 6.92 -7.61
N ARG A 103 12.18 7.99 -8.11
CA ARG A 103 12.80 9.32 -8.21
C ARG A 103 13.16 9.91 -6.85
N ASN A 104 12.28 9.76 -5.86
CA ASN A 104 12.45 10.38 -4.53
C ASN A 104 13.29 9.52 -3.56
N TRP A 105 13.44 8.23 -3.82
CA TRP A 105 14.25 7.28 -3.04
C TRP A 105 14.99 6.29 -3.97
N PRO A 106 15.98 6.76 -4.75
CA PRO A 106 16.67 5.92 -5.74
C PRO A 106 17.43 4.74 -5.13
N ASP A 107 17.95 4.90 -3.91
CA ASP A 107 18.70 3.86 -3.19
C ASP A 107 17.80 2.86 -2.46
N ASP A 108 16.47 3.02 -2.54
CA ASP A 108 15.50 2.17 -1.86
C ASP A 108 14.46 1.62 -2.85
N PRO A 109 14.75 0.45 -3.46
CA PRO A 109 13.84 -0.16 -4.43
C PRO A 109 12.49 -0.56 -3.80
N ASN A 110 12.41 -0.63 -2.47
CA ASN A 110 11.23 -1.06 -1.73
C ASN A 110 10.41 0.11 -1.16
N ALA A 111 10.78 1.37 -1.44
CA ALA A 111 10.10 2.53 -0.87
C ALA A 111 8.59 2.55 -1.15
N ALA A 112 8.21 2.21 -2.39
CA ALA A 112 6.81 2.10 -2.78
C ALA A 112 6.10 0.93 -2.07
N GLN A 113 6.75 -0.22 -1.89
CA GLN A 113 6.15 -1.35 -1.18
C GLN A 113 5.98 -1.05 0.31
N ARG A 114 6.94 -0.36 0.93
CA ARG A 114 6.88 -0.02 2.35
C ARG A 114 5.77 0.98 2.65
N ASP A 115 5.58 2.01 1.82
CA ASP A 115 4.41 2.91 1.94
C ASP A 115 3.07 2.15 1.80
N ALA A 116 3.02 1.15 0.90
CA ALA A 116 1.85 0.30 0.76
C ALA A 116 1.59 -0.53 2.04
N ASN A 117 2.65 -1.13 2.60
CA ASN A 117 2.57 -1.92 3.83
C ASN A 117 2.14 -1.05 5.02
N GLU A 118 2.69 0.16 5.15
CA GLU A 118 2.31 1.11 6.21
C GLU A 118 0.86 1.56 6.07
N THR A 119 0.40 1.82 4.84
CA THR A 119 -1.00 2.15 4.56
C THR A 119 -1.93 1.05 5.09
N VAL A 120 -1.64 -0.22 4.77
CA VAL A 120 -2.45 -1.36 5.21
C VAL A 120 -2.33 -1.56 6.73
N ALA A 121 -1.12 -1.56 7.28
CA ALA A 121 -0.86 -1.77 8.71
C ALA A 121 -1.57 -0.72 9.58
N SER A 122 -1.60 0.53 9.14
CA SER A 122 -2.28 1.62 9.88
C SER A 122 -3.78 1.41 10.08
N ARG A 123 -4.42 0.55 9.27
CA ARG A 123 -5.86 0.28 9.33
C ARG A 123 -6.23 -1.09 9.91
N GLN A 124 -5.25 -1.98 10.10
CA GLN A 124 -5.48 -3.29 10.72
C GLN A 124 -5.62 -3.25 12.25
N LEU A 125 -5.40 -2.08 12.88
CA LEU A 125 -5.49 -1.91 14.33
C LEU A 125 -6.93 -1.79 14.86
N VAL A 126 -7.94 -1.76 13.97
CA VAL A 126 -9.35 -1.56 14.35
C VAL A 126 -10.18 -2.76 13.94
N ASP A 127 -10.96 -3.28 14.88
CA ASP A 127 -12.00 -4.25 14.58
C ASP A 127 -13.15 -3.57 13.85
N PHE A 128 -13.29 -3.86 12.55
CA PHE A 128 -14.38 -3.31 11.75
C PHE A 128 -15.72 -3.86 12.21
N ALA A 129 -16.63 -2.96 12.61
CA ALA A 129 -17.96 -3.34 13.04
C ALA A 129 -18.82 -3.77 11.83
N PRO A 130 -19.87 -4.59 12.02
CA PRO A 130 -20.77 -4.97 10.93
C PRO A 130 -21.33 -3.78 10.14
N ALA A 131 -21.65 -2.68 10.82
CA ALA A 131 -22.16 -1.46 10.18
C ALA A 131 -21.14 -0.81 9.23
N GLU A 132 -19.85 -0.88 9.53
CA GLU A 132 -18.79 -0.34 8.65
C GLU A 132 -18.66 -1.18 7.38
N CYS A 133 -18.86 -2.49 7.46
CA CYS A 133 -18.89 -3.37 6.30
C CYS A 133 -20.05 -3.04 5.34
N VAL A 134 -21.23 -2.70 5.88
CA VAL A 134 -22.38 -2.23 5.09
C VAL A 134 -22.05 -0.91 4.39
N VAL A 135 -21.49 0.06 5.12
CA VAL A 135 -21.09 1.35 4.55
C VAL A 135 -20.02 1.17 3.45
N LEU A 136 -19.07 0.24 3.65
CA LEU A 136 -18.08 -0.08 2.64
C LEU A 136 -18.73 -0.70 1.39
N ARG A 137 -19.70 -1.60 1.56
CA ARG A 137 -20.46 -2.15 0.44
C ARG A 137 -21.16 -1.04 -0.34
N ASP A 138 -21.92 -0.19 0.34
CA ASP A 138 -22.65 0.91 -0.30
C ASP A 138 -21.68 1.82 -1.09
N LEU A 139 -20.52 2.10 -0.50
CA LEU A 139 -19.46 2.86 -1.16
C LEU A 139 -18.96 2.16 -2.43
N VAL A 140 -18.57 0.88 -2.33
CA VAL A 140 -18.01 0.13 -3.48
C VAL A 140 -19.06 -0.04 -4.58
N GLU A 141 -20.30 -0.34 -4.22
CA GLU A 141 -21.40 -0.46 -5.17
C GLU A 141 -21.76 0.88 -5.82
N SER A 142 -21.44 2.01 -5.20
CA SER A 142 -21.60 3.34 -5.83
C SER A 142 -20.60 3.60 -6.96
N PHE A 143 -19.51 2.84 -7.05
CA PHE A 143 -18.50 2.97 -8.10
C PHE A 143 -18.96 2.31 -9.41
N LYS A 144 -19.97 2.89 -10.08
CA LYS A 144 -20.48 2.37 -11.35
C LYS A 144 -19.50 2.61 -12.51
N THR A 145 -18.67 3.63 -12.41
CA THR A 145 -17.67 4.02 -13.41
C THR A 145 -16.35 4.43 -12.75
N TRP A 146 -15.26 4.45 -13.53
CA TRP A 146 -13.98 5.03 -13.08
C TRP A 146 -14.14 6.44 -12.52
N ARG A 147 -15.01 7.25 -13.11
CA ARG A 147 -15.28 8.64 -12.66
C ARG A 147 -15.86 8.69 -11.25
N ASP A 148 -16.73 7.74 -10.89
CA ASP A 148 -17.35 7.69 -9.56
C ASP A 148 -16.30 7.35 -8.49
N TYR A 149 -15.43 6.38 -8.80
CA TYR A 149 -14.27 6.08 -7.98
C TYR A 149 -13.32 7.27 -7.85
N MET A 150 -13.00 7.95 -8.95
CA MET A 150 -12.15 9.13 -8.92
C MET A 150 -12.75 10.28 -8.11
N LYS A 151 -14.08 10.42 -8.06
CA LYS A 151 -14.75 11.37 -7.18
C LYS A 151 -14.46 11.05 -5.71
N HIS A 152 -14.54 9.77 -5.31
CA HIS A 152 -14.16 9.34 -3.97
C HIS A 152 -12.69 9.61 -3.69
N VAL A 153 -11.78 9.18 -4.56
CA VAL A 153 -10.32 9.38 -4.43
C VAL A 153 -9.97 10.85 -4.21
N ARG A 154 -10.52 11.76 -5.02
CA ARG A 154 -10.23 13.19 -4.94
C ARG A 154 -10.80 13.86 -3.69
N THR A 155 -11.94 13.37 -3.20
CA THR A 155 -12.61 13.92 -2.03
C THR A 155 -11.95 13.44 -0.74
N VAL A 156 -11.55 12.17 -0.67
CA VAL A 156 -11.14 11.51 0.58
C VAL A 156 -9.64 11.29 0.66
N GLU A 157 -9.00 10.82 -0.40
CA GLU A 157 -7.62 10.31 -0.34
C GLU A 157 -6.58 11.36 -0.77
N VAL A 158 -6.87 12.21 -1.77
CA VAL A 158 -5.91 13.24 -2.24
C VAL A 158 -5.50 14.19 -1.11
N GLY A 159 -6.44 14.61 -0.26
CA GLY A 159 -6.15 15.44 0.90
C GLY A 159 -5.19 14.76 1.87
N GLN A 160 -5.42 13.48 2.17
CA GLN A 160 -4.55 12.69 3.05
C GLN A 160 -3.16 12.53 2.46
N VAL A 161 -3.05 12.21 1.17
CA VAL A 161 -1.77 12.06 0.48
C VAL A 161 -0.97 13.36 0.50
N LYS A 162 -1.62 14.52 0.33
CA LYS A 162 -0.95 15.83 0.46
C LYS A 162 -0.42 16.13 1.87
N MET A 163 -1.01 15.52 2.90
CA MET A 163 -0.50 15.64 4.27
C MET A 163 0.72 14.75 4.51
N LEU A 164 0.81 13.63 3.79
CA LEU A 164 1.94 12.69 3.88
C LEU A 164 3.12 13.12 3.00
N TYR A 165 2.84 13.67 1.82
CA TYR A 165 3.83 13.97 0.80
C TYR A 165 3.85 15.45 0.43
N ARG A 166 5.05 16.02 0.38
CA ARG A 166 5.26 17.40 -0.07
C ARG A 166 4.92 17.53 -1.56
N THR A 167 4.14 18.54 -1.92
CA THR A 167 3.94 18.90 -3.33
C THR A 167 5.18 19.61 -3.89
N CYS A 168 5.59 19.26 -5.10
CA CYS A 168 6.69 19.95 -5.77
C CYS A 168 6.37 21.45 -5.98
N PRO A 169 7.37 22.35 -5.86
CA PRO A 169 7.18 23.74 -6.24
C PRO A 169 6.65 23.81 -7.67
N ARG A 170 5.67 24.69 -7.92
CA ARG A 170 5.31 25.04 -9.30
C ARG A 170 6.53 25.72 -9.90
N ARG A 171 7.10 25.13 -10.97
CA ARG A 171 8.12 25.81 -11.76
C ARG A 171 7.52 27.12 -12.26
N SER A 172 8.23 28.22 -12.06
CA SER A 172 7.81 29.48 -12.66
C SER A 172 7.93 29.37 -14.19
N PRO A 173 7.04 30.00 -14.98
CA PRO A 173 7.23 30.07 -16.42
C PRO A 173 8.62 30.64 -16.73
N GLY A 174 9.49 29.86 -17.37
CA GLY A 174 10.87 30.24 -17.70
C GLY A 174 11.97 29.70 -16.76
N GLU A 175 11.62 28.94 -15.71
CA GLU A 175 12.61 28.32 -14.83
C GLU A 175 13.26 27.09 -15.48
N VAL A 176 14.50 27.23 -15.93
CA VAL A 176 15.31 26.14 -16.50
C VAL A 176 15.61 25.12 -15.40
N PRO A 177 15.38 23.81 -15.65
CA PRO A 177 15.73 22.75 -14.70
C PRO A 177 17.16 22.90 -14.20
N ARG A 178 17.37 22.84 -12.88
CA ARG A 178 18.71 22.95 -12.27
C ARG A 178 19.69 21.85 -12.75
N SER A 179 19.18 20.75 -13.31
CA SER A 179 19.97 19.70 -13.98
C SER A 179 20.51 20.10 -15.37
N GLU A 180 20.06 21.22 -15.91
CA GLU A 180 20.46 21.78 -17.21
C GLU A 180 21.19 23.13 -17.06
N GLN A 181 21.53 23.52 -15.83
CA GLN A 181 22.40 24.68 -15.58
C GLN A 181 23.86 24.22 -15.69
N PRO A 182 24.70 24.89 -16.51
CA PRO A 182 26.08 24.51 -16.75
C PRO A 182 26.98 24.67 -15.52
#